data_AF-A0A7J9ZGW0-F1
#
_entry.id   AF-A0A7J9ZGW0-F1
#
_cell.length_a   1.000
_cell.length_b   1.000
_cell.length_c   1.000
_cell.angle_alpha   90.00
_cell.angle_beta   90.00
_cell.angle_gamma   90.00
#
_symmetry.space_group_name_H-M   'P 1'
#
loop_
_entity.id
_entity.type
_entity.pdbx_description
1 polymer ?
#
loop_
_entity_poly.entity_id
_entity_poly.type
_entity_poly.pdbx_seq_one_letter_code
_entity_poly.pdbx_strand_id
1 'polypeptide(L)'
;MTARKVGRVALIVLGSVIAIYFIVRAVVELFVVDFGDPSSYSDAWGGPSLAGVLAVHCGPGLISSVVMGYLLTRRARRSRRRQTPRTPR
;
A
#
# COMPACT_ATOMS: atom_id res chain seq x y z
N MET A 1 -22.06 -13.70 15.93
CA MET A 1 -21.05 -12.67 15.53
C MET A 1 -21.84 -11.46 15.04
N THR A 2 -21.69 -10.26 15.63
CA THR A 2 -22.56 -9.12 15.30
C THR A 2 -22.35 -8.63 13.86
N ALA A 3 -23.39 -8.18 13.17
CA ALA A 3 -23.33 -7.69 11.77
C ALA A 3 -22.24 -6.61 11.57
N ARG A 4 -22.05 -5.75 12.58
CA ARG A 4 -20.98 -4.74 12.62
C ARG A 4 -19.57 -5.34 12.58
N LYS A 5 -19.37 -6.52 13.17
CA LYS A 5 -18.09 -7.23 13.22
C LYS A 5 -17.77 -7.85 11.86
N VAL A 6 -18.77 -8.42 11.19
CA VAL A 6 -18.65 -8.99 9.83
C VAL A 6 -18.37 -7.87 8.82
N GLY A 7 -19.13 -6.78 8.86
CA GLY A 7 -18.90 -5.62 7.96
C GLY A 7 -17.51 -5.03 8.11
N ARG A 8 -16.98 -4.92 9.34
CA ARG A 8 -15.62 -4.44 9.57
C ARG A 8 -14.56 -5.37 8.98
N VAL A 9 -14.75 -6.69 9.10
CA VAL A 9 -13.81 -7.68 8.53
C VAL A 9 -13.84 -7.61 7.01
N ALA A 10 -15.02 -7.54 6.40
CA ALA A 10 -15.17 -7.41 4.96
C ALA A 10 -14.45 -6.16 4.41
N LEU A 11 -14.60 -5.00 5.06
CA LEU A 11 -13.90 -3.78 4.67
C LEU A 11 -12.38 -3.90 4.79
N ILE A 12 -11.88 -4.58 5.83
CA ILE A 12 -10.45 -4.81 6.00
C ILE A 12 -9.91 -5.71 4.88
N VAL A 13 -10.61 -6.80 4.57
CA VAL A 13 -10.21 -7.73 3.52
C VAL A 13 -10.21 -7.03 2.16
N LEU A 14 -11.31 -6.35 1.82
CA LEU A 14 -11.44 -5.63 0.56
C LEU A 14 -10.36 -4.54 0.41
N GLY A 15 -10.17 -3.73 1.45
CA GLY A 15 -9.13 -2.71 1.46
C GLY A 15 -7.72 -3.29 1.33
N SER A 16 -7.47 -4.47 1.91
CA SER A 16 -6.19 -5.16 1.79
C SER A 16 -5.94 -5.68 0.38
N VAL A 17 -6.95 -6.28 -0.26
CA VAL A 17 -6.86 -6.75 -1.65
C VAL A 17 -6.58 -5.58 -2.60
N ILE A 18 -7.30 -4.48 -2.46
CA ILE A 18 -7.09 -3.27 -3.27
C ILE A 18 -5.67 -2.71 -3.08
N ALA A 19 -5.20 -2.62 -1.84
CA ALA A 19 -3.84 -2.15 -1.55
C ALA A 19 -2.77 -3.05 -2.18
N ILE A 20 -2.91 -4.37 -2.06
CA ILE A 20 -1.97 -5.34 -2.66
C ILE A 20 -1.97 -5.21 -4.19
N TYR A 21 -3.14 -5.07 -4.81
CA TYR A 21 -3.24 -4.86 -6.24
C TYR A 21 -2.44 -3.65 -6.73
N PHE A 22 -2.56 -2.50 -6.06
CA PHE A 22 -1.79 -1.30 -6.41
C PHE A 22 -0.29 -1.46 -6.21
N ILE A 23 0.13 -2.23 -5.20
CA ILE A 23 1.54 -2.52 -4.97
C ILE A 23 2.10 -3.40 -6.09
N VAL A 24 1.43 -4.52 -6.41
CA VAL A 24 1.87 -5.41 -7.48
C VAL A 24 1.90 -4.69 -8.81
N ARG A 25 0.88 -3.88 -9.12
CA ARG A 25 0.85 -3.06 -10.33
C ARG A 25 2.06 -2.13 -10.41
N ALA A 26 2.38 -1.39 -9.34
CA ALA A 26 3.54 -0.50 -9.31
C ALA A 26 4.87 -1.26 -9.53
N VAL A 27 5.00 -2.46 -8.96
CA VAL A 27 6.20 -3.30 -9.15
C VAL A 27 6.31 -3.79 -10.59
N VAL A 28 5.22 -4.34 -11.16
CA VAL A 28 5.21 -4.82 -12.54
C VAL A 28 5.56 -3.68 -13.50
N GLU A 29 5.00 -2.49 -13.28
CA GLU A 29 5.26 -1.32 -14.13
C GLU A 29 6.73 -0.88 -14.08
N LEU A 30 7.37 -0.94 -12.91
CA LEU A 30 8.82 -0.70 -12.79
C LEU A 30 9.68 -1.71 -13.55
N PHE A 31 9.19 -2.94 -13.76
CA PHE A 31 9.93 -3.97 -14.49
C PHE A 31 9.59 -4.02 -15.98
N VAL A 32 8.42 -3.53 -16.38
CA VAL A 32 7.96 -3.49 -17.78
C VAL A 32 8.41 -2.23 -18.50
N VAL A 33 8.57 -1.10 -17.79
CA VAL A 33 9.08 0.14 -18.40
C VAL A 33 10.56 -0.03 -18.73
N ASP A 34 10.89 0.00 -20.02
CA ASP A 34 12.26 0.04 -20.48
C ASP A 34 12.83 1.46 -20.30
N PHE A 35 13.64 1.65 -19.26
CA PHE A 35 14.23 2.94 -18.90
C PHE A 35 15.23 3.47 -19.94
N GLY A 36 15.65 2.64 -20.91
CA GLY A 36 16.60 2.98 -21.96
C GLY A 36 15.96 3.51 -23.25
N ASP A 37 14.65 3.33 -23.45
CA ASP A 37 13.94 3.75 -24.66
C ASP A 37 12.73 4.63 -24.35
N PRO A 38 12.82 5.96 -24.59
CA PRO A 38 11.72 6.89 -24.33
C PRO A 38 10.45 6.65 -25.14
N SER A 39 10.51 5.88 -26.23
CA SER A 39 9.31 5.51 -26.98
C SER A 39 8.41 4.52 -26.22
N SER A 40 8.95 3.78 -25.24
CA SER A 40 8.18 2.82 -24.43
C SER A 40 7.31 3.48 -23.36
N TYR A 41 7.55 4.74 -23.01
CA TYR A 41 6.82 5.45 -21.94
C TYR A 41 6.31 6.85 -22.35
N SER A 42 6.54 7.30 -23.58
CA SER A 42 6.06 8.59 -24.09
C SER A 42 4.54 8.68 -24.20
N ASP A 43 3.90 7.57 -24.57
CA ASP A 43 2.45 7.48 -24.78
C ASP A 43 1.70 7.06 -23.51
N ALA A 44 2.44 6.72 -22.45
CA ALA A 44 1.89 6.38 -21.16
C ALA A 44 1.37 7.63 -20.45
N TRP A 45 0.28 7.50 -19.69
CA TRP A 45 -0.23 8.60 -18.86
C TRP A 45 0.83 9.01 -17.83
N GLY A 46 1.32 10.26 -17.98
CA GLY A 46 2.47 10.78 -17.24
C GLY A 46 3.72 11.03 -18.09
N GLY A 47 3.72 10.64 -19.38
CA GLY A 47 4.78 10.94 -20.35
C GLY A 47 4.82 12.43 -20.77
N PRO A 48 5.98 12.93 -21.28
CA PRO A 48 7.18 12.20 -21.71
C PRO A 48 8.25 11.99 -20.62
N SER A 49 7.98 12.44 -19.39
CA SER A 49 8.93 12.32 -18.28
C SER A 49 8.77 11.00 -17.54
N LEU A 50 9.87 10.29 -17.30
CA LEU A 50 9.89 9.07 -16.49
C LEU A 50 9.28 9.29 -15.09
N ALA A 51 9.54 10.46 -14.50
CA ALA A 51 9.00 10.85 -13.20
C ALA A 51 7.46 10.94 -13.19
N GLY A 52 6.83 11.43 -14.28
CA GLY A 52 5.38 11.51 -14.38
C GLY A 52 4.71 10.14 -14.53
N VAL A 53 5.30 9.25 -15.33
CA VAL A 53 4.83 7.86 -15.47
C VAL A 53 4.95 7.11 -14.14
N LEU A 54 6.07 7.25 -13.44
CA LEU A 54 6.27 6.69 -12.09
C LEU A 54 5.30 7.29 -11.07
N ALA A 55 5.02 8.60 -11.13
CA ALA A 55 4.07 9.22 -10.21
C ALA A 55 2.65 8.65 -10.36
N VAL A 56 2.18 8.46 -11.60
CA VAL A 56 0.84 7.92 -11.89
C VAL A 56 0.73 6.46 -11.50
N HIS A 57 1.77 5.67 -11.80
CA HIS A 57 1.71 4.22 -11.68
C HIS A 57 2.25 3.68 -10.35
N CYS A 58 3.34 4.26 -9.85
CA CYS A 58 3.91 3.88 -8.56
C CYS A 58 3.34 4.68 -7.38
N GLY A 59 2.86 5.91 -7.60
CA GLY A 59 2.31 6.77 -6.55
C GLY A 59 1.20 6.09 -5.71
N PRO A 60 0.16 5.51 -6.32
CA PRO A 60 -0.90 4.81 -5.58
C PRO A 60 -0.39 3.61 -4.77
N GLY A 61 0.55 2.84 -5.33
CA GLY A 61 1.17 1.69 -4.65
C GLY A 61 2.03 2.11 -3.46
N LEU A 62 2.79 3.19 -3.61
CA LEU A 62 3.62 3.76 -2.55
C LEU A 62 2.76 4.29 -1.40
N ILE A 63 1.71 5.07 -1.70
CA ILE A 63 0.76 5.58 -0.69
C ILE A 63 0.12 4.41 0.06
N SER A 64 -0.35 3.39 -0.67
CA SER A 64 -0.95 2.20 -0.07
C SER A 64 0.01 1.48 0.88
N SER A 65 1.28 1.33 0.49
CA SER A 65 2.33 0.71 1.31
C SER A 65 2.60 1.49 2.60
N VAL A 66 2.74 2.83 2.49
CA VAL A 66 2.98 3.71 3.63
C VAL A 66 1.82 3.66 4.62
N VAL A 67 0.59 3.78 4.12
CA VAL A 67 -0.62 3.74 4.95
C VAL A 67 -0.75 2.39 5.65
N MET A 68 -0.58 1.28 4.91
CA MET A 68 -0.65 -0.06 5.48
C MET A 68 0.43 -0.27 6.56
N GLY A 69 1.69 0.08 6.28
CA GLY A 69 2.78 -0.01 7.24
C GLY A 69 2.55 0.85 8.49
N TYR A 70 2.04 2.07 8.33
CA TYR A 70 1.67 2.94 9.44
C TYR A 70 0.57 2.33 10.31
N LEU A 71 -0.49 1.79 9.72
CA LEU A 71 -1.58 1.15 10.46
C LEU A 71 -1.10 -0.10 11.22
N LEU A 72 -0.26 -0.92 10.60
CA LEU A 72 0.33 -2.10 11.21
C LEU A 72 1.25 -1.75 12.38
N THR A 73 2.16 -0.79 12.21
CA THR A 73 3.06 -0.34 13.28
C THR A 73 2.30 0.30 14.44
N ARG A 74 1.26 1.11 14.15
CA ARG A 74 0.39 1.70 15.17
C ARG A 74 -0.36 0.62 15.96
N ARG A 75 -0.83 -0.43 15.29
CA ARG A 75 -1.52 -1.56 15.95
C ARG A 75 -0.55 -2.35 16.84
N ALA A 76 0.66 -2.64 16.36
CA ALA A 76 1.68 -3.33 17.14
C ALA A 76 2.08 -2.57 18.42
N ARG A 77 2.24 -1.24 18.32
CA ARG A 77 2.55 -0.38 19.48
C ARG A 77 1.45 -0.40 20.54
N ARG A 78 0.17 -0.39 20.13
CA ARG A 78 -0.97 -0.48 21.05
C ARG A 78 -1.05 -1.82 21.77
N SER A 79 -0.72 -2.92 21.10
CA SER A 79 -0.67 -4.25 21.72
C SER A 79 0.45 -4.36 22.76
N ARG A 80 1.65 -3.83 22.47
CA ARG A 80 2.76 -3.78 23.46
C ARG A 80 2.41 -2.97 24.70
N ARG A 81 1.74 -1.82 24.55
CA ARG A 81 1.35 -0.96 25.70
C ARG A 81 0.33 -1.61 26.63
N ARG A 82 -0.43 -2.61 26.16
CA ARG A 82 -1.35 -3.39 27.00
C ARG A 82 -0.66 -4.52 27.77
N GLN A 83 0.57 -4.87 27.41
CA GLN A 83 1.30 -6.00 27.97
C GLN A 83 2.26 -5.61 29.10
N THR A 84 2.39 -4.33 29.49
CA THR A 84 3.18 -3.96 30.66
C THR A 84 2.58 -4.62 31.91
N PRO A 85 3.22 -5.65 32.48
CA PRO A 85 2.69 -6.31 33.66
C PRO A 85 2.80 -5.34 34.84
N ARG A 86 1.71 -5.15 35.58
CA ARG A 86 1.81 -4.57 36.93
C ARG A 86 2.56 -5.61 37.77
N THR A 87 3.80 -5.32 38.14
CA THR A 87 4.49 -6.03 39.21
C THR A 87 3.74 -5.76 40.51
N PRO A 88 3.13 -6.76 41.16
CA PRO A 88 2.64 -6.61 42.52
C PRO A 88 3.87 -6.55 43.44
N ARG A 89 3.96 -5.53 44.28
CA ARG A 89 4.82 -5.52 45.46
C ARG A 89 4.05 -6.06 46.64
#